data_AF-A0A7C8QWW5-F1
#
_entry.id   AF-A0A7C8QWW5-F1
#
_cell.length_a   1.000
_cell.length_b   1.000
_cell.length_c   1.000
_cell.angle_alpha   90.00
_cell.angle_beta   90.00
_cell.angle_gamma   90.00
#
_symmetry.space_group_name_H-M   'P 1'
#
loop_
_entity.id
_entity.type
_entity.pdbx_description
1 polymer ?
#
loop_
_entity_poly.entity_id
_entity_poly.type
_entity_poly.pdbx_seq_one_letter_code
_entity_poly.pdbx_strand_id
1 'polypeptide(L)'
;MSPRLLNNHDYADIIATVGKGDAKQYYLHQTIVRPNSTYFTEACKKPADQAGFKYLTLPNVQTFSFDIAIRWIYGDKDIIKNKNQVIEKFYSVLNTAKMLCLEYLRVAVQKVNLADKAIVAKKLKAAGDVEGFWDVI
;
A
#
# COMPACT_ATOMS: atom_id res chain seq x y z
N MET A 1 -8.39 13.47 7.65
CA MET A 1 -7.83 13.85 6.34
C MET A 1 -8.83 13.46 5.26
N SER A 2 -8.98 14.28 4.22
CA SER A 2 -10.01 14.13 3.19
C SER A 2 -9.49 13.28 2.01
N PRO A 3 -10.17 12.19 1.62
CA PRO A 3 -9.83 11.38 0.43
C PRO A 3 -9.77 12.18 -0.89
N ARG A 4 -10.31 13.41 -0.90
CA ARG A 4 -10.44 14.27 -2.08
C ARG A 4 -9.11 14.76 -2.69
N LEU A 5 -7.98 14.59 -2.00
CA LEU A 5 -6.67 15.00 -2.51
C LEU A 5 -5.91 13.88 -3.22
N LEU A 6 -6.36 12.62 -3.13
CA LEU A 6 -5.66 11.52 -3.79
C LEU A 6 -5.81 11.63 -5.31
N ASN A 7 -4.69 11.63 -6.04
CA ASN A 7 -4.63 11.85 -7.49
C ASN A 7 -5.20 13.20 -7.95
N ASN A 8 -5.39 14.16 -7.02
CA ASN A 8 -5.56 15.54 -7.42
C ASN A 8 -4.19 16.07 -7.89
N HIS A 9 -4.17 16.73 -9.05
CA HIS A 9 -2.97 17.34 -9.61
C HIS A 9 -2.62 18.64 -8.89
N ASP A 10 -3.60 19.31 -8.27
CA ASP A 10 -3.40 20.55 -7.54
C ASP A 10 -2.44 20.31 -6.37
N TYR A 11 -1.30 21.01 -6.39
CA TYR A 11 -0.25 20.94 -5.36
C TYR A 11 0.43 19.57 -5.23
N ALA A 12 0.21 18.64 -6.16
CA ALA A 12 0.99 17.41 -6.22
C ALA A 12 2.45 17.75 -6.54
N ASP A 13 3.36 17.14 -5.80
CA ASP A 13 4.81 17.38 -5.88
C ASP A 13 5.61 16.06 -5.98
N ILE A 14 4.90 14.94 -6.12
CA ILE A 14 5.45 13.62 -6.38
C ILE A 14 4.66 12.96 -7.53
N ILE A 15 5.38 12.39 -8.48
CA ILE A 15 4.84 11.48 -9.50
C ILE A 15 5.39 10.09 -9.23
N ALA A 16 4.52 9.15 -8.82
CA ALA A 16 4.87 7.76 -8.59
C ALA A 16 4.38 6.88 -9.75
N THR A 17 5.29 6.20 -10.43
CA THR A 17 5.01 5.21 -11.48
C THR A 17 5.07 3.81 -10.87
N VAL A 18 3.95 3.09 -10.90
CA VAL A 18 3.77 1.81 -10.19
C VAL A 18 3.39 0.69 -11.14
N GLY A 19 4.06 -0.46 -11.01
CA GLY A 19 3.84 -1.64 -11.84
C GLY A 19 4.86 -1.80 -12.97
N LYS A 20 4.97 -3.02 -13.51
CA LYS A 20 5.79 -3.38 -14.67
C LYS A 20 4.86 -3.86 -15.78
N GLY A 21 4.92 -3.22 -16.95
CA GLY A 21 3.95 -3.43 -18.04
C GLY A 21 2.79 -2.43 -17.93
N ASP A 22 1.75 -2.78 -17.18
CA ASP A 22 0.58 -1.91 -16.92
C ASP A 22 0.87 -0.87 -15.84
N ALA A 23 1.92 -0.07 -16.07
CA ALA A 23 2.35 0.96 -15.15
C ALA A 23 1.28 2.06 -15.03
N LYS A 24 0.93 2.42 -13.79
CA LYS A 24 0.02 3.53 -13.50
C LYS A 24 0.77 4.65 -12.80
N GLN A 25 0.47 5.89 -13.18
CA GLN A 25 0.97 7.09 -12.51
C GLN A 25 0.03 7.54 -11.40
N TYR A 26 0.62 7.99 -10.30
CA TYR A 26 -0.07 8.56 -9.14
C TYR A 26 0.52 9.91 -8.81
N TYR A 27 -0.34 10.91 -8.64
CA TYR A 27 0.02 12.26 -8.25
C TYR A 27 -0.17 12.38 -6.73
N LEU A 28 0.95 12.53 -6.02
CA LEU A 28 0.99 12.48 -4.56
C LEU A 28 1.54 13.78 -3.97
N HIS A 29 1.28 13.97 -2.68
CA HIS A 29 1.64 15.17 -1.93
C HIS A 29 2.60 14.80 -0.81
N GLN A 30 3.82 15.37 -0.79
CA GLN A 30 4.85 15.14 0.23
C GLN A 30 4.30 15.37 1.64
N THR A 31 3.51 16.43 1.82
CA THR A 31 2.89 16.82 3.10
C THR A 31 1.97 15.75 3.66
N ILE A 32 1.40 14.89 2.81
CA ILE A 32 0.50 13.80 3.21
C ILE A 32 1.28 12.49 3.36
N VAL A 33 2.16 12.15 2.41
CA VAL A 33 2.80 10.82 2.42
C VAL A 33 3.94 10.69 3.42
N ARG A 34 4.72 11.76 3.66
CA ARG A 34 5.91 11.70 4.53
C ARG A 34 5.58 11.42 6.00
N PRO A 35 4.58 12.09 6.62
CA PRO A 35 4.23 11.81 8.02
C PRO A 35 3.75 10.37 8.27
N ASN A 36 3.31 9.68 7.20
CA ASN A 36 2.73 8.34 7.29
C ASN A 36 3.72 7.23 6.89
N SER A 37 4.91 7.57 6.37
CA SER A 37 5.83 6.60 5.78
C SER A 37 7.27 7.10 5.81
N THR A 38 8.14 6.35 6.49
CA THR A 38 9.59 6.58 6.45
C THR A 38 10.15 6.32 5.06
N TYR A 39 9.61 5.34 4.32
CA TYR A 39 9.96 5.13 2.91
C TYR A 39 9.77 6.42 2.09
N PHE A 40 8.59 7.03 2.15
CA PHE A 40 8.35 8.29 1.42
C PHE A 40 9.19 9.45 1.96
N THR A 41 9.44 9.50 3.27
CA THR A 41 10.34 10.50 3.85
C THR A 41 11.75 10.43 3.26
N GLU A 42 12.32 9.23 3.17
CA GLU A 42 13.64 9.03 2.57
C GLU A 42 13.62 9.25 1.06
N ALA A 43 12.60 8.75 0.38
CA ALA A 43 12.46 8.90 -1.07
C ALA A 43 12.34 10.38 -1.49
N CYS A 44 11.71 11.21 -0.66
CA CYS A 44 11.56 12.65 -0.89
C CYS A 44 12.84 13.47 -0.63
N LYS A 45 13.91 12.89 -0.08
CA LYS A 45 15.20 13.60 0.06
C LYS A 45 15.88 13.84 -1.29
N LYS A 46 15.56 13.04 -2.32
CA LYS A 46 16.06 13.24 -3.69
C LYS A 46 15.63 14.61 -4.22
N PRO A 47 16.48 15.32 -4.99
CA PRO A 47 16.11 16.61 -5.56
C PRO A 47 14.89 16.47 -6.47
N ALA A 48 14.08 17.53 -6.53
CA ALA A 48 13.02 17.65 -7.52
C ALA A 48 13.61 18.01 -8.89
N ASP A 49 12.82 17.83 -9.94
CA ASP A 49 13.15 18.38 -11.26
C ASP A 49 12.96 19.90 -11.32
N GLN A 50 13.18 20.47 -12.51
CA GLN A 50 13.01 21.91 -12.75
C GLN A 50 11.57 22.39 -12.58
N ALA A 51 10.58 21.49 -12.70
CA ALA A 51 9.17 21.77 -12.52
C ALA A 51 8.72 21.58 -11.05
N GLY A 52 9.61 21.17 -10.16
CA GLY A 52 9.32 20.95 -8.74
C GLY A 52 8.79 19.55 -8.41
N PHE A 53 8.77 18.61 -9.37
CA PHE A 53 8.30 17.24 -9.16
C PHE A 53 9.42 16.31 -8.71
N LYS A 54 9.08 15.41 -7.77
CA LYS A 54 9.91 14.26 -7.41
C LYS A 54 9.36 12.99 -8.07
N TYR A 55 10.23 12.18 -8.66
CA TYR A 55 9.83 10.96 -9.36
C TYR A 55 10.17 9.71 -8.56
N LEU A 56 9.20 8.81 -8.44
CA LEU A 56 9.35 7.50 -7.81
C LEU A 56 8.93 6.41 -8.77
N THR A 57 9.74 5.34 -8.87
CA THR A 57 9.43 4.18 -9.71
C THR A 57 9.36 2.93 -8.85
N LEU A 58 8.22 2.24 -8.90
CA LEU A 58 7.89 1.07 -8.09
C LEU A 58 7.47 -0.09 -9.01
N PRO A 59 8.40 -0.65 -9.81
CA PRO A 59 8.05 -1.62 -10.85
C PRO A 59 7.60 -2.97 -10.28
N ASN A 60 8.04 -3.30 -9.06
CA ASN A 60 7.73 -4.56 -8.38
C ASN A 60 6.48 -4.47 -7.49
N VAL A 61 5.80 -3.32 -7.48
CA VAL A 61 4.56 -3.14 -6.72
C VAL A 61 3.37 -3.24 -7.66
N GLN A 62 2.40 -4.06 -7.29
CA GLN A 62 1.16 -4.19 -8.06
C GLN A 62 0.29 -2.94 -7.85
N THR A 63 -0.34 -2.45 -8.91
CA THR A 63 -1.11 -1.19 -8.87
C THR A 63 -2.24 -1.23 -7.85
N PHE A 64 -2.93 -2.36 -7.68
CA PHE A 64 -4.01 -2.47 -6.70
C PHE A 64 -3.52 -2.40 -5.25
N SER A 65 -2.35 -2.99 -4.93
CA SER A 65 -1.85 -3.02 -3.56
C SER A 65 -1.33 -1.65 -3.16
N PHE A 66 -0.77 -0.93 -4.13
CA PHE A 66 -0.43 0.47 -4.00
C PHE A 66 -1.67 1.36 -3.83
N ASP A 67 -2.76 1.10 -4.57
CA ASP A 67 -4.02 1.85 -4.42
C ASP A 67 -4.57 1.76 -2.99
N ILE A 68 -4.59 0.56 -2.42
CA ILE A 68 -4.98 0.34 -1.01
C ILE A 68 -4.04 1.12 -0.07
N ALA A 69 -2.73 1.01 -0.29
CA ALA A 69 -1.73 1.67 0.55
C ALA A 69 -1.86 3.20 0.52
N ILE A 70 -2.04 3.79 -0.66
CA ILE A 70 -2.11 5.23 -0.80
C ILE A 70 -3.45 5.78 -0.31
N ARG A 71 -4.57 5.09 -0.57
CA ARG A 71 -5.88 5.45 0.00
C ARG A 71 -5.86 5.45 1.52
N TRP A 72 -5.20 4.45 2.11
CA TRP A 72 -4.98 4.41 3.55
C TRP A 72 -4.23 5.63 4.08
N ILE A 73 -3.15 6.04 3.41
CA ILE A 73 -2.37 7.24 3.76
C ILE A 73 -3.23 8.51 3.68
N TYR A 74 -4.11 8.61 2.67
CA TYR A 74 -5.03 9.75 2.48
C TYR A 74 -6.27 9.72 3.40
N GLY A 75 -6.35 8.72 4.29
CA GLY A 75 -7.36 8.66 5.35
C GLY A 75 -8.58 7.79 5.04
N ASP A 76 -8.63 7.12 3.88
CA ASP A 76 -9.64 6.11 3.61
C ASP A 76 -9.29 4.82 4.37
N LYS A 77 -9.78 4.72 5.60
CA LYS A 77 -9.58 3.54 6.47
C LYS A 77 -10.59 2.43 6.19
N ASP A 78 -11.67 2.72 5.47
CA ASP A 78 -12.70 1.74 5.13
C ASP A 78 -12.28 0.85 3.95
N ILE A 79 -11.24 1.22 3.20
CA ILE A 79 -10.68 0.42 2.12
C ILE A 79 -10.32 -1.02 2.53
N ILE A 80 -9.89 -1.21 3.78
CA ILE A 80 -9.55 -2.55 4.30
C ILE A 80 -10.78 -3.36 4.77
N LYS A 81 -11.96 -2.73 4.86
CA LYS A 81 -13.21 -3.39 5.24
C LYS A 81 -13.89 -4.07 4.04
N ASN A 82 -13.42 -3.81 2.81
CA ASN A 82 -13.89 -4.54 1.62
C ASN A 82 -13.26 -5.94 1.57
N LYS A 83 -13.88 -6.86 2.33
CA LYS A 83 -13.32 -8.16 2.72
C LYS A 83 -12.84 -9.01 1.54
N ASN A 84 -13.59 -9.07 0.43
CA ASN A 84 -13.27 -9.99 -0.67
C ASN A 84 -11.97 -9.61 -1.41
N GLN A 85 -11.76 -8.32 -1.71
CA GLN A 85 -10.56 -7.89 -2.44
C GLN A 85 -9.29 -7.96 -1.59
N VAL A 86 -9.39 -7.65 -0.30
CA VAL A 86 -8.23 -7.61 0.60
C VAL A 86 -7.80 -9.02 1.00
N ILE A 87 -8.73 -9.97 1.16
CA ILE A 87 -8.40 -11.37 1.47
C ILE A 87 -7.74 -12.05 0.27
N GLU A 88 -8.28 -11.88 -0.94
CA GLU A 88 -7.71 -12.51 -2.14
C GLU A 88 -6.31 -12.00 -2.47
N LYS A 89 -6.03 -10.75 -2.09
CA LYS A 89 -4.77 -10.07 -2.42
C LYS A 89 -3.93 -9.75 -1.20
N PHE A 90 -4.20 -10.43 -0.08
CA PHE A 90 -3.66 -10.17 1.25
C PHE A 90 -2.14 -10.01 1.24
N TYR A 91 -1.42 -11.00 0.70
CA TYR A 91 0.04 -10.99 0.67
C TYR A 91 0.63 -9.81 -0.10
N SER A 92 0.00 -9.42 -1.20
CA SER A 92 0.47 -8.28 -2.00
C SER A 92 0.28 -6.95 -1.25
N VAL A 93 -0.86 -6.78 -0.57
CA VAL A 93 -1.10 -5.62 0.29
C VAL A 93 -0.13 -5.59 1.47
N LEU A 94 0.10 -6.73 2.12
CA LEU A 94 1.04 -6.87 3.24
C LEU A 94 2.48 -6.52 2.82
N ASN A 95 2.94 -7.06 1.69
CA ASN A 95 4.28 -6.79 1.15
C ASN A 95 4.43 -5.33 0.75
N THR A 96 3.40 -4.73 0.15
CA THR A 96 3.40 -3.31 -0.20
C THR A 96 3.44 -2.43 1.06
N ALA A 97 2.63 -2.75 2.07
CA ALA A 97 2.65 -2.03 3.35
C ALA A 97 4.02 -2.13 4.03
N LYS A 98 4.65 -3.31 4.04
CA LYS A 98 6.01 -3.50 4.57
C LYS A 98 7.03 -2.67 3.80
N MET A 99 7.02 -2.74 2.47
CA MET A 99 7.93 -1.99 1.60
C MET A 99 7.81 -0.47 1.79
N LEU A 100 6.58 0.03 1.94
CA LEU A 100 6.30 1.44 2.16
C LEU A 100 6.38 1.85 3.64
N CYS A 101 6.83 0.96 4.53
CA CYS A 101 6.93 1.18 5.97
C CYS A 101 5.63 1.68 6.62
N LEU A 102 4.49 1.08 6.25
CA LEU A 102 3.14 1.42 6.72
C LEU A 102 2.66 0.46 7.81
N GLU A 103 3.29 0.51 8.99
CA GLU A 103 3.04 -0.47 10.07
C GLU A 103 1.57 -0.53 10.52
N TYR A 104 0.89 0.62 10.63
CA TYR A 104 -0.53 0.64 11.00
C TYR A 104 -1.44 -0.04 9.95
N LEU A 105 -1.12 0.11 8.67
CA LEU A 105 -1.84 -0.59 7.60
C LEU A 105 -1.55 -2.09 7.68
N ARG A 106 -0.28 -2.48 7.88
CA ARG A 106 0.15 -3.88 8.01
C ARG A 106 -0.65 -4.59 9.10
N VAL A 107 -0.71 -4.01 10.30
CA VAL A 107 -1.46 -4.55 11.44
C VAL A 107 -2.96 -4.62 11.14
N ALA A 108 -3.52 -3.60 10.50
CA ALA A 108 -4.96 -3.57 10.22
C ALA A 108 -5.37 -4.64 9.18
N VAL A 109 -4.57 -4.83 8.13
CA VAL A 109 -4.78 -5.88 7.11
C VAL A 109 -4.65 -7.27 7.74
N GLN A 110 -3.66 -7.49 8.61
CA GLN A 110 -3.52 -8.75 9.37
C GLN A 110 -4.76 -9.03 10.24
N LYS A 111 -5.28 -8.04 10.96
CA LYS A 111 -6.48 -8.19 11.80
C LYS A 111 -7.73 -8.57 10.99
N VAL A 112 -7.93 -7.95 9.83
CA VAL A 112 -9.06 -8.29 8.94
C VAL A 112 -8.94 -9.73 8.44
N ASN A 113 -7.73 -10.17 8.09
CA ASN A 113 -7.50 -11.55 7.62
C ASN A 113 -7.69 -12.61 8.72
N LEU A 114 -7.31 -12.30 9.97
CA LEU A 114 -7.49 -13.17 11.13
C LEU A 114 -8.96 -13.36 11.53
N ALA A 115 -9.81 -12.37 11.27
CA ALA A 115 -11.25 -12.50 11.48
C ALA A 115 -11.90 -13.55 10.55
N ASP A 116 -11.22 -13.92 9.45
CA ASP A 116 -11.64 -14.92 8.47
C ASP A 116 -10.75 -16.18 8.47
N LYS A 117 -10.25 -16.57 9.66
CA LYS A 117 -9.39 -17.75 9.93
C LYS A 117 -9.78 -19.02 9.13
N ALA A 118 -11.07 -19.28 8.94
CA ALA A 118 -11.56 -20.45 8.20
C ALA A 118 -11.25 -20.41 6.68
N ILE A 119 -11.26 -19.22 6.06
CA ILE A 119 -10.96 -19.03 4.63
C ILE A 119 -9.45 -19.13 4.40
N VAL A 120 -8.66 -18.52 5.28
CA VAL A 120 -7.19 -18.53 5.22
C VAL A 120 -6.65 -19.94 5.44
N ALA A 121 -7.15 -20.66 6.45
CA ALA A 121 -6.75 -22.05 6.72
C ALA A 121 -7.05 -22.98 5.53
N LYS A 122 -8.20 -22.78 4.86
CA LYS A 122 -8.58 -23.58 3.68
C LYS A 122 -7.67 -23.32 2.48
N LYS A 123 -7.21 -22.08 2.28
CA LYS A 123 -6.31 -21.71 1.17
C LYS A 123 -4.85 -22.07 1.43
N LEU A 124 -4.34 -21.92 2.66
CA LEU A 124 -2.99 -22.35 3.04
C LEU A 124 -2.81 -23.87 2.92
N LYS A 125 -3.85 -24.61 3.31
CA LYS A 125 -3.87 -26.08 3.15
C LYS A 125 -3.90 -26.51 1.67
N ALA A 126 -4.50 -25.69 0.79
CA ALA A 126 -4.48 -25.92 -0.66
C ALA A 126 -3.16 -25.52 -1.33
N ALA A 127 -2.37 -24.63 -0.73
CA ALA A 127 -1.08 -24.17 -1.22
C ALA A 127 0.12 -24.97 -0.66
N GLY A 128 -0.11 -25.88 0.29
CA GLY A 128 0.93 -26.71 0.90
C GLY A 128 1.78 -26.01 1.97
N ASP A 129 1.37 -24.83 2.43
CA ASP A 129 2.21 -23.94 3.25
C ASP A 129 1.57 -23.72 4.63
N VAL A 130 1.54 -24.79 5.45
CA VAL A 130 0.82 -24.81 6.74
C VAL A 130 1.74 -24.90 7.97
N GLU A 131 3.01 -25.27 7.83
CA GLU A 131 3.90 -25.35 8.99
C GLU A 131 4.53 -23.99 9.34
N GLY A 132 4.29 -23.52 10.58
CA GLY A 132 4.90 -22.31 11.15
C GLY A 132 4.14 -21.00 10.96
N PHE A 133 3.06 -20.95 10.18
CA PHE A 133 2.32 -19.70 9.90
C PHE A 133 1.64 -19.10 11.14
N TRP A 134 1.20 -19.95 12.07
CA TRP A 134 0.51 -19.52 13.29
C TRP A 134 1.42 -19.24 14.48
N ASP A 135 2.69 -19.66 14.42
CA ASP A 135 3.64 -19.53 15.53
C ASP A 135 4.30 -18.14 15.61
N VAL A 136 4.01 -17.27 14.64
CA VAL A 136 4.58 -15.91 14.51
C VAL A 136 3.51 -14.81 14.64
N ILE A 137 2.27 -15.17 15.02
CA ILE A 137 1.15 -14.23 15.23
C ILE A 137 0.78 -14.15 16.70
#